data_AF-A0A5R8N6P8-F1
#
_entry.id   AF-A0A5R8N6P8-F1
#
_cell.length_a   1.000
_cell.length_b   1.000
_cell.length_c   1.000
_cell.angle_alpha   90.00
_cell.angle_beta   90.00
_cell.angle_gamma   90.00
#
_symmetry.space_group_name_H-M   'P 1'
#
loop_
_entity.id
_entity.type
_entity.pdbx_description
1 polymer ?
#
loop_
_entity_poly.entity_id
_entity_poly.type
_entity_poly.pdbx_seq_one_letter_code
_entity_poly.pdbx_strand_id
1 'polypeptide(L)'
;MDILSDVISVVRMGTPGGERVEWRAPWRQDFPDQPGTAGLLVVLQGTCWLIENAAEPTHLAPGDVVFSPHGDGYALADSAATTAAGNEPATTPPTTVTLCGGYELRPEWTHP
;
A
#
# COMPACT_ATOMS: atom_id res chain seq x y z
N MET A 1 -34.00 14.48 -1.42
CA MET A 1 -32.92 14.49 -0.42
C MET A 1 -32.81 13.07 0.08
N ASP A 2 -31.66 12.44 -0.13
CA ASP A 2 -31.42 11.05 0.26
C ASP A 2 -30.70 11.04 1.60
N ILE A 3 -31.43 10.68 2.65
CA ILE A 3 -30.91 10.63 4.02
C ILE A 3 -29.73 9.67 4.12
N LEU A 4 -29.65 8.62 3.29
CA LEU A 4 -28.48 7.73 3.28
C LEU A 4 -27.24 8.45 2.74
N SER A 5 -27.37 9.21 1.65
CA SER A 5 -26.28 10.02 1.12
C SER A 5 -25.82 11.10 2.11
N ASP A 6 -26.77 11.75 2.82
CA ASP A 6 -26.43 12.73 3.86
C ASP A 6 -25.74 12.07 5.06
N VAL A 7 -26.21 10.90 5.51
CA VAL A 7 -25.58 10.14 6.60
C VAL A 7 -24.19 9.66 6.19
N ILE A 8 -24.00 9.13 4.99
CA ILE A 8 -22.67 8.72 4.48
C ILE A 8 -21.73 9.94 4.37
N SER A 9 -22.24 11.12 4.01
CA SER A 9 -21.43 12.34 3.94
C SER A 9 -21.00 12.91 5.30
N VAL A 10 -21.79 12.66 6.36
CA VAL A 10 -21.57 13.17 7.72
C VAL A 10 -20.79 12.16 8.58
N VAL A 11 -20.91 10.87 8.30
CA VAL A 11 -20.20 9.81 9.04
C VAL A 11 -18.84 9.58 8.40
N ARG A 12 -17.78 10.20 8.94
CA ARG A 12 -16.41 9.71 8.72
C ARG A 12 -16.29 8.36 9.45
N MET A 13 -16.46 7.25 8.72
CA MET A 13 -16.40 5.88 9.23
C MET A 13 -14.98 5.39 9.61
N GLY A 14 -14.01 6.30 9.76
CA GLY A 14 -12.61 5.94 9.90
C GLY A 14 -11.63 7.10 9.90
N THR A 15 -10.35 6.76 10.08
CA THR A 15 -9.22 7.70 10.06
C THR A 15 -8.44 7.52 8.75
N PRO A 16 -8.45 8.50 7.82
CA PRO A 16 -7.59 8.45 6.65
C PRO A 16 -6.15 8.84 7.00
N GLY A 17 -5.19 8.16 6.38
CA GLY A 17 -3.78 8.52 6.37
C GLY A 17 -3.19 8.35 4.98
N GLY A 18 -2.17 9.12 4.65
CA GLY A 18 -1.46 8.93 3.39
C GLY A 18 -0.16 9.70 3.33
N GLU A 19 0.79 9.14 2.60
CA GLU A 19 2.14 9.67 2.45
C GLU A 19 2.67 9.38 1.04
N ARG A 20 3.36 10.36 0.46
CA ARG A 20 4.16 10.14 -0.75
C ARG A 20 5.55 9.70 -0.32
N VAL A 21 5.97 8.52 -0.75
CA VAL A 21 7.26 7.93 -0.36
C VAL A 21 8.17 7.79 -1.57
N GLU A 22 9.44 8.14 -1.39
CA GLU A 22 10.51 7.93 -2.37
C GLU A 22 11.44 6.83 -1.87
N TRP A 23 11.54 5.75 -2.65
CA TRP A 23 12.34 4.57 -2.35
C TRP A 23 13.59 4.56 -3.22
N ARG A 24 14.75 4.25 -2.62
CA ARG A 24 16.04 4.14 -3.32
C ARG A 24 16.57 2.73 -3.18
N ALA A 25 16.86 2.09 -4.32
CA ALA A 25 17.38 0.73 -4.30
C ALA A 25 18.71 0.61 -3.53
N PRO A 26 18.95 -0.52 -2.86
CA PRO A 26 18.06 -1.67 -2.73
C PRO A 26 17.06 -1.41 -1.60
N TRP A 27 15.81 -1.81 -1.79
CA TRP A 27 14.80 -1.62 -0.75
C TRP A 27 13.74 -2.71 -0.78
N ARG A 28 13.27 -3.02 0.42
CA ARG A 28 12.06 -3.80 0.65
C ARG A 28 11.29 -3.14 1.79
N GLN A 29 10.00 -2.97 1.60
CA GLN A 29 9.07 -2.51 2.62
C GLN A 29 8.04 -3.61 2.85
N ASP A 30 8.04 -4.19 4.04
CA ASP A 30 6.99 -5.11 4.46
C ASP A 30 5.86 -4.32 5.15
N PHE A 31 4.65 -4.51 4.67
CA PHE A 31 3.41 -4.01 5.26
C PHE A 31 2.75 -5.18 6.00
N PRO A 32 2.75 -5.19 7.35
CA PRO A 32 2.16 -6.29 8.10
C PRO A 32 0.63 -6.28 7.95
N ASP A 33 0.00 -7.42 8.29
CA ASP A 33 -1.45 -7.50 8.40
C ASP A 33 -1.97 -6.38 9.32
N GLN A 34 -2.94 -5.61 8.84
CA GLN A 34 -3.59 -4.54 9.59
C GLN A 34 -5.11 -4.66 9.47
N PRO A 35 -5.72 -5.61 10.21
CA PRO A 35 -7.16 -5.85 10.16
C PRO A 35 -7.96 -4.57 10.45
N GLY A 36 -8.99 -4.31 9.65
CA GLY A 36 -9.81 -3.10 9.78
C GLY A 36 -9.27 -1.87 9.06
N THR A 37 -8.11 -1.97 8.39
CA THR A 37 -7.59 -0.92 7.53
C THR A 37 -7.70 -1.31 6.06
N ALA A 38 -8.32 -0.45 5.26
CA ALA A 38 -8.22 -0.54 3.81
C ALA A 38 -6.94 0.17 3.33
N GLY A 39 -6.02 -0.57 2.72
CA GLY A 39 -4.78 -0.04 2.16
C GLY A 39 -4.91 0.28 0.67
N LEU A 40 -4.33 1.40 0.24
CA LEU A 40 -4.21 1.80 -1.15
C LEU A 40 -2.76 2.17 -1.44
N LEU A 41 -2.22 1.71 -2.56
CA LEU A 41 -0.93 2.14 -3.04
C LEU A 41 -0.97 2.43 -4.53
N VAL A 42 -0.37 3.54 -4.94
CA VAL A 42 -0.24 3.94 -6.34
C VAL A 42 1.23 4.12 -6.68
N VAL A 43 1.70 3.52 -7.75
CA VAL A 43 3.04 3.79 -8.28
C VAL A 43 3.00 5.07 -9.10
N LEU A 44 3.78 6.07 -8.70
CA LEU A 44 3.83 7.39 -9.35
C LEU A 44 5.01 7.51 -10.32
N GLN A 45 6.14 6.87 -10.01
CA GLN A 45 7.36 6.89 -10.82
C GLN A 45 8.20 5.64 -10.54
N GLY A 46 8.96 5.19 -11.53
CA GLY A 46 9.80 4.00 -11.40
C GLY A 46 8.97 2.72 -11.44
N THR A 47 9.57 1.62 -11.02
CA THR A 47 8.89 0.32 -10.96
C THR A 47 9.21 -0.36 -9.64
N CYS A 48 8.39 -1.33 -9.24
CA CYS A 48 8.64 -2.18 -8.09
C CYS A 48 7.96 -3.54 -8.26
N TRP A 49 8.16 -4.40 -7.29
CA TRP A 49 7.53 -5.72 -7.22
C TRP A 49 6.62 -5.78 -6.00
N LEU A 50 5.38 -6.22 -6.22
CA LEU A 50 4.46 -6.65 -5.19
C LEU A 50 4.72 -8.12 -4.85
N ILE A 51 4.89 -8.40 -3.58
CA ILE A 51 5.18 -9.73 -3.05
C ILE A 51 4.11 -10.05 -2.01
N GLU A 52 3.23 -10.98 -2.34
CA GLU A 52 2.17 -11.47 -1.46
C GLU A 52 2.49 -12.89 -1.00
N ASN A 53 1.92 -13.30 0.13
CA ASN A 53 2.14 -14.64 0.67
C ASN A 53 1.66 -15.71 -0.32
N ALA A 54 2.55 -16.65 -0.68
CA ALA A 54 2.27 -17.79 -1.57
C ALA A 54 1.82 -17.44 -3.00
N ALA A 55 1.96 -16.18 -3.44
CA ALA A 55 1.71 -15.76 -4.81
C ALA A 55 3.02 -15.49 -5.57
N GLU A 56 2.96 -15.53 -6.91
CA GLU A 56 4.08 -15.10 -7.74
C GLU A 56 4.24 -13.57 -7.65
N PRO A 57 5.48 -13.04 -7.48
CA PRO A 57 5.71 -11.61 -7.44
C PRO A 57 5.17 -10.90 -8.68
N THR A 58 4.43 -9.82 -8.47
CA THR A 58 3.81 -9.05 -9.55
C THR A 58 4.62 -7.77 -9.80
N HIS A 59 5.03 -7.55 -11.04
CA HIS A 59 5.73 -6.32 -11.43
C HIS A 59 4.74 -5.16 -11.57
N LEU A 60 5.07 -4.02 -10.96
CA LEU A 60 4.28 -2.80 -10.97
C LEU A 60 5.02 -1.65 -11.68
N ALA A 61 4.27 -0.86 -12.43
CA ALA A 61 4.71 0.29 -13.19
C ALA A 61 3.88 1.55 -12.86
N PRO A 62 4.31 2.74 -13.30
CA PRO A 62 3.57 3.97 -12.99
C PRO A 62 2.12 3.91 -13.47
N GLY A 63 1.19 4.25 -12.57
CA GLY A 63 -0.26 4.15 -12.80
C GLY A 63 -0.89 2.88 -12.23
N ASP A 64 -0.12 1.86 -11.90
CA ASP A 64 -0.64 0.67 -11.23
C ASP A 64 -1.07 0.98 -9.79
N VAL A 65 -2.14 0.30 -9.37
CA VAL A 65 -2.78 0.47 -8.07
C VAL A 65 -2.88 -0.87 -7.37
N VAL A 66 -2.39 -0.94 -6.14
CA VAL A 66 -2.61 -2.06 -5.23
C VAL A 66 -3.65 -1.66 -4.22
N PHE A 67 -4.66 -2.50 -4.03
CA PHE A 67 -5.73 -2.27 -3.07
C PHE A 67 -5.87 -3.49 -2.16
N SER A 68 -5.68 -3.28 -0.86
CA SER A 68 -5.87 -4.29 0.19
C SER A 68 -7.10 -3.91 1.01
N PRO A 69 -8.29 -4.41 0.64
CA PRO A 69 -9.55 -3.99 1.29
C PRO A 69 -9.67 -4.43 2.74
N HIS A 70 -8.96 -5.49 3.13
CA HIS A 70 -9.04 -6.10 4.47
C HIS A 70 -7.77 -5.90 5.30
N GLY A 71 -6.78 -5.20 4.74
CA GLY A 71 -5.50 -4.98 5.39
C GLY A 71 -4.64 -6.24 5.40
N ASP A 72 -4.83 -7.13 4.43
CA ASP A 72 -3.94 -8.27 4.20
C ASP A 72 -2.52 -7.73 3.93
N GLY A 73 -1.53 -8.33 4.59
CA GLY A 73 -0.14 -7.93 4.51
C GLY A 73 0.51 -8.33 3.20
N TYR A 74 1.41 -7.46 2.74
CA TYR A 74 2.18 -7.63 1.52
C TYR A 74 3.51 -6.93 1.66
N ALA A 75 4.43 -7.17 0.72
CA ALA A 75 5.66 -6.43 0.63
C ALA A 75 5.82 -5.77 -0.74
N LEU A 76 6.50 -4.63 -0.74
CA LEU A 76 7.02 -4.00 -1.95
C LEU A 76 8.54 -4.03 -1.96
N ALA A 77 9.14 -4.21 -3.12
CA ALA A 77 10.59 -4.19 -3.27
C ALA A 77 11.06 -3.64 -4.62
N ASP A 78 12.32 -3.21 -4.71
CA ASP A 78 12.96 -2.82 -5.97
C ASP A 78 13.16 -4.02 -6.92
N SER A 79 13.28 -5.23 -6.37
CA SER A 79 13.42 -6.49 -7.10
C SER A 79 12.71 -7.62 -6.37
N ALA A 80 12.17 -8.59 -7.11
CA ALA A 80 11.59 -9.82 -6.55
C ALA A 80 12.60 -10.63 -5.70
N ALA A 81 13.90 -10.43 -5.91
CA ALA A 81 14.97 -11.10 -5.16
C ALA A 81 15.46 -10.29 -3.94
N THR A 82 15.03 -9.03 -3.76
CA THR A 82 15.48 -8.21 -2.63
C THR A 82 14.90 -8.76 -1.32
N THR A 83 15.79 -9.06 -0.37
CA THR A 83 15.41 -9.53 0.97
C THR A 83 15.29 -8.37 1.96
N ALA A 84 14.62 -8.60 3.08
CA ALA A 84 14.49 -7.59 4.15
C ALA A 84 15.85 -7.18 4.76
N ALA A 85 16.89 -8.00 4.63
CA ALA A 85 18.25 -7.68 5.09
C ALA A 85 18.97 -6.67 4.18
N GLY A 86 18.39 -6.36 3.01
CA GLY A 86 18.99 -5.49 2.00
C GLY A 86 20.07 -6.18 1.17
N ASN A 87 20.24 -5.71 -0.07
CA ASN A 87 21.35 -6.10 -0.95
C ASN A 87 22.42 -4.98 -0.96
N GLU A 88 23.55 -5.18 -1.64
CA GLU A 88 24.48 -4.08 -1.85
C GLU A 88 23.90 -2.99 -2.77
N PRO A 89 24.09 -1.70 -2.47
CA PRO A 89 23.55 -0.62 -3.28
C PRO A 89 24.26 -0.47 -4.62
N ALA A 90 23.47 -0.18 -5.65
CA ALA A 90 24.00 0.23 -6.94
C ALA A 90 24.62 1.64 -6.86
N THR A 91 25.64 1.90 -7.70
CA THR A 91 26.34 3.21 -7.75
C THR A 91 25.40 4.38 -8.07
N THR A 92 24.30 4.14 -8.79
CA THR A 92 23.19 5.08 -8.98
C THR A 92 21.89 4.28 -8.88
N PRO A 93 21.24 4.27 -7.70
CA PRO A 93 20.11 3.40 -7.49
C PRO A 93 18.88 3.91 -8.24
N PRO A 94 18.11 3.04 -8.92
CA PRO A 94 16.80 3.42 -9.42
C PRO A 94 15.93 3.94 -8.27
N THR A 95 15.12 4.94 -8.58
CA THR A 95 14.20 5.57 -7.64
C THR A 95 12.78 5.21 -8.01
N THR A 96 12.03 4.72 -7.02
CA THR A 96 10.60 4.44 -7.13
C THR A 96 9.85 5.41 -6.25
N VAL A 97 8.76 5.99 -6.73
CA VAL A 97 7.92 6.91 -5.94
C VAL A 97 6.52 6.33 -5.87
N THR A 98 5.97 6.22 -4.67
CA THR A 98 4.60 5.74 -4.43
C THR A 98 3.79 6.76 -3.66
N LEU A 99 2.47 6.72 -3.85
CA LEU A 99 1.50 7.28 -2.90
C LEU A 99 0.92 6.13 -2.11
N CYS A 100 1.19 6.10 -0.81
CA CYS A 100 0.64 5.12 0.12
C CYS A 100 -0.53 5.77 0.87
N GLY A 101 -1.65 5.07 0.96
CA GLY A 101 -2.85 5.50 1.66
C GLY A 101 -3.40 4.38 2.52
N GLY A 102 -3.99 4.75 3.65
CA GLY A 102 -4.70 3.83 4.53
C GLY A 102 -5.98 4.49 5.02
N TYR A 103 -7.02 3.69 5.18
CA TYR A 103 -8.25 4.09 5.83
C TYR A 103 -8.59 3.10 6.93
N GLU A 104 -8.32 3.49 8.17
CA GLU A 104 -8.62 2.67 9.34
C GLU A 104 -10.11 2.82 9.68
N LEU A 105 -10.88 1.76 9.54
CA LEU A 105 -12.30 1.72 9.86
C LEU A 105 -12.49 1.69 11.38
N ARG A 106 -13.42 2.51 11.88
CA ARG A 106 -13.79 2.48 13.30
C ARG A 106 -14.64 1.23 13.58
N PRO A 107 -14.24 0.33 14.50
CA PRO A 107 -14.92 -0.95 14.72
C PRO A 107 -16.35 -0.80 15.26
N GLU A 108 -16.66 0.34 15.86
CA GLU A 108 -17.99 0.67 16.41
C GLU A 108 -19.08 0.86 15.33
N TRP A 109 -18.71 0.81 14.03
CA TRP A 109 -19.63 0.94 12.88
C TRP A 109 -19.53 -0.24 11.91
N THR A 110 -18.74 -1.27 12.21
CA THR A 110 -18.73 -2.48 11.40
C THR A 110 -20.02 -3.24 11.66
N HIS A 111 -20.95 -3.20 10.72
CA HIS A 111 -22.18 -3.99 10.80
C HIS A 111 -21.80 -5.49 10.80
N PRO A 112 -22.40 -6.32 11.68
CA PRO A 112 -22.20 -7.78 11.65
C PRO A 112 -22.66 -8.41 10.33
#